data_AF-A0A7V4WWI0-F1
#
_entry.id   AF-A0A7V4WWI0-F1
#
_cell.length_a   1.000
_cell.length_b   1.000
_cell.length_c   1.000
_cell.angle_alpha   90.00
_cell.angle_beta   90.00
_cell.angle_gamma   90.00
#
_symmetry.space_group_name_H-M   'P 1'
#
loop_
_entity.id
_entity.type
_entity.pdbx_description
1 polymer ?
#
loop_
_entity_poly.entity_id
_entity_poly.type
_entity_poly.pdbx_seq_one_letter_code
_entity_poly.pdbx_strand_id
1 'polypeptide(L)'
;MSLDILIIILGVSIILLAVQIVAVLRINKLLHYLKTILKELGIPIERPRKKAETAVSHLHKCQYCKYRRTYIKASLNDESDDFYYRCYLQNRSVSLDHSCEKFEFESNL
;
A
#
# COMPACT_ATOMS: atom_id res chain seq x y z
N MET A 1 20.66 -31.26 35.33
CA MET A 1 21.28 -30.03 34.79
C MET A 1 20.84 -29.73 33.37
N SER A 2 21.07 -30.59 32.38
CA SER A 2 20.64 -30.35 30.99
C SER A 2 19.11 -30.35 30.80
N LEU A 3 18.39 -31.19 31.54
CA LEU A 3 16.92 -31.27 31.47
C LEU A 3 16.24 -30.02 32.08
N ASP A 4 16.77 -29.52 33.19
CA ASP A 4 16.26 -28.34 33.90
C ASP A 4 16.37 -27.07 33.04
N ILE A 5 17.50 -26.93 32.33
CA ILE A 5 17.74 -25.83 31.40
C ILE A 5 16.77 -25.89 30.20
N LEU A 6 16.53 -27.09 29.66
CA LEU A 6 15.55 -27.29 28.58
C LEU A 6 14.14 -26.89 28.99
N ILE A 7 13.72 -27.25 30.21
CA ILE A 7 12.40 -26.87 30.75
C ILE A 7 12.27 -25.35 30.88
N ILE A 8 13.31 -24.68 31.39
CA ILE A 8 13.32 -23.21 31.52
C ILE A 8 13.22 -22.55 30.14
N ILE A 9 14.00 -23.02 29.16
CA ILE A 9 13.97 -22.48 27.79
C ILE A 9 12.60 -22.69 27.14
N LEU A 10 12.00 -23.87 27.30
CA LEU A 10 10.65 -24.17 26.81
C LEU A 10 9.61 -23.26 27.46
N GLY A 11 9.68 -23.07 28.78
CA GLY A 11 8.78 -22.18 29.52
C GLY A 11 8.87 -20.74 29.02
N VAL A 12 10.08 -20.20 28.89
CA VAL A 12 10.30 -18.84 28.37
C VAL A 12 9.80 -18.71 26.93
N SER A 13 10.05 -19.72 26.09
CA SER A 13 9.60 -19.73 24.69
C SER A 13 8.07 -19.70 24.57
N ILE A 14 7.37 -20.46 25.40
CA ILE A 14 5.89 -20.48 25.43
C ILE A 14 5.34 -19.12 25.87
N ILE A 15 5.94 -18.49 26.88
CA ILE A 15 5.55 -17.16 27.35
C ILE A 15 5.74 -16.12 26.24
N LEU A 16 6.88 -16.15 25.54
CA LEU A 16 7.15 -15.26 24.42
C LEU A 16 6.15 -15.46 23.28
N LEU A 17 5.81 -16.71 22.94
CA LEU A 17 4.79 -17.02 21.94
C LEU A 17 3.42 -16.48 22.33
N ALA A 18 3.01 -16.62 23.59
CA ALA A 18 1.75 -16.07 24.07
C ALA A 18 1.70 -14.54 23.92
N VAL A 19 2.78 -13.84 24.27
CA VAL A 19 2.90 -12.38 24.09
C VAL A 19 2.80 -12.00 22.61
N GLN A 20 3.50 -12.72 21.73
CA GLN A 20 3.45 -12.47 20.28
C GLN A 20 2.04 -12.68 19.72
N ILE A 21 1.34 -13.74 20.12
CA ILE A 21 -0.04 -14.00 19.70
C ILE A 21 -0.97 -12.85 20.12
N VAL A 22 -0.87 -12.39 21.38
CA VAL A 22 -1.67 -11.26 21.88
C VAL A 22 -1.35 -9.98 21.11
N ALA A 23 -0.09 -9.70 20.81
CA ALA A 23 0.32 -8.54 20.02
C ALA A 23 -0.29 -8.58 18.60
N VAL A 24 -0.21 -9.73 17.92
CA VAL A 24 -0.78 -9.91 16.57
C VAL A 24 -2.30 -9.73 16.58
N LEU A 25 -2.99 -10.26 17.60
CA LEU A 25 -4.45 -10.08 17.74
C LEU A 25 -4.82 -8.60 17.92
N ARG A 26 -4.05 -7.84 18.74
CA ARG A 26 -4.27 -6.40 18.90
C ARG A 26 -4.05 -5.64 17.59
N ILE A 27 -2.99 -5.95 16.85
CA ILE A 27 -2.69 -5.32 15.56
C ILE A 27 -3.79 -5.61 14.54
N ASN A 28 -4.23 -6.87 14.42
CA ASN A 28 -5.32 -7.25 13.52
C ASN A 28 -6.63 -6.54 13.87
N LYS A 29 -6.92 -6.37 15.15
CA LYS A 29 -8.10 -5.61 15.62
C LYS A 29 -7.99 -4.13 15.22
N LEU A 30 -6.85 -3.49 15.44
CA LEU A 30 -6.59 -2.10 15.01
C LEU A 30 -6.71 -1.94 13.49
N LEU A 31 -6.16 -2.87 12.73
CA LEU A 31 -6.22 -2.87 11.26
C LEU A 31 -7.65 -3.02 10.76
N HIS A 32 -8.49 -3.79 11.44
CA HIS A 32 -9.91 -3.89 11.14
C HIS A 32 -10.65 -2.57 11.41
N TYR A 33 -10.39 -1.89 12.54
CA TYR A 33 -10.98 -0.57 12.81
C TYR A 33 -10.54 0.46 11.77
N LEU A 34 -9.26 0.46 11.40
CA LEU A 34 -8.73 1.33 10.37
C LEU A 34 -9.43 1.09 9.03
N LYS A 35 -9.62 -0.18 8.63
CA LYS A 35 -10.36 -0.54 7.41
C LYS A 35 -11.81 -0.06 7.45
N THR A 36 -12.49 -0.14 8.59
CA THR A 36 -13.87 0.34 8.73
C THR A 36 -13.94 1.86 8.56
N ILE A 37 -13.04 2.61 9.21
CA ILE A 37 -12.98 4.07 9.10
C ILE A 37 -12.63 4.49 7.66
N LEU A 38 -11.65 3.84 7.03
CA LEU A 38 -11.30 4.11 5.63
C LEU A 38 -12.44 3.80 4.65
N LYS A 39 -13.31 2.83 4.99
CA LYS A 39 -14.48 2.48 4.17
C LYS A 39 -15.56 3.57 4.25
N GLU A 40 -15.75 4.21 5.39
CA GLU A 40 -16.63 5.38 5.52
C GLU A 40 -16.07 6.61 4.80
N LEU A 41 -14.74 6.75 4.73
CA LEU A 41 -14.06 7.79 3.95
C LEU A 41 -14.00 7.51 2.44
N GLY A 42 -14.67 6.46 1.94
CA GLY A 42 -14.88 6.25 0.51
C GLY A 42 -13.63 5.91 -0.30
N ILE A 43 -12.58 5.35 0.31
CA ILE A 43 -11.44 4.78 -0.43
C ILE A 43 -11.75 3.31 -0.72
N PRO A 44 -12.20 2.96 -1.95
CA PRO A 44 -12.53 1.58 -2.26
C PRO A 44 -11.26 0.72 -2.23
N ILE A 45 -11.25 -0.26 -1.32
CA ILE A 45 -10.30 -1.38 -1.34
C ILE A 45 -10.74 -2.28 -2.51
N GLU A 46 -10.29 -1.96 -3.72
CA GLU A 46 -10.70 -2.67 -4.94
C GLU A 46 -10.21 -4.12 -4.96
N ARG A 47 -11.16 -5.04 -5.13
CA ARG A 47 -10.94 -6.45 -5.50
C ARG A 47 -10.41 -6.51 -6.95
N PRO A 48 -9.60 -7.52 -7.32
CA PRO A 48 -9.09 -7.65 -8.68
C PRO A 48 -10.23 -8.05 -9.64
N ARG A 49 -10.65 -7.13 -10.51
CA ARG A 49 -11.56 -7.42 -11.63
C ARG A 49 -10.78 -7.38 -12.94
N LYS A 50 -10.90 -8.47 -13.71
CA LYS A 50 -10.25 -8.72 -15.01
C LYS A 50 -10.60 -7.62 -16.03
N LYS A 51 -9.60 -7.15 -16.77
CA LYS A 51 -9.68 -6.12 -17.82
C LYS A 51 -10.26 -6.70 -19.11
N ALA A 52 -11.14 -5.92 -19.76
CA ALA A 52 -11.36 -5.99 -21.20
C ALA A 52 -10.65 -4.78 -21.83
N GLU A 53 -9.87 -5.03 -22.88
CA GLU A 53 -9.08 -4.04 -23.61
C GLU A 53 -9.87 -3.48 -24.80
N THR A 54 -9.81 -2.16 -25.04
CA THR A 54 -10.01 -1.61 -26.39
C THR A 54 -9.30 -0.27 -26.58
N ALA A 55 -8.25 -0.32 -27.42
CA ALA A 55 -7.79 0.58 -28.47
C ALA A 55 -7.92 2.14 -28.40
N VAL A 56 -6.73 2.76 -28.40
CA VAL A 56 -6.23 3.81 -29.33
C VAL A 56 -6.54 5.31 -29.05
N SER A 57 -5.44 6.02 -28.75
CA SER A 57 -5.02 7.32 -29.35
C SER A 57 -5.13 8.63 -28.53
N HIS A 58 -3.93 9.09 -28.13
CA HIS A 58 -3.45 10.48 -28.10
C HIS A 58 -3.64 11.41 -26.88
N LEU A 59 -4.28 11.01 -25.78
CA LEU A 59 -4.32 11.83 -24.54
C LEU A 59 -3.99 11.08 -23.23
N HIS A 60 -3.53 9.83 -23.31
CA HIS A 60 -3.43 8.92 -22.15
C HIS A 60 -2.15 9.10 -21.32
N LYS A 61 -1.55 10.30 -21.28
CA LYS A 61 -0.35 10.54 -20.47
C LYS A 61 -0.71 10.55 -18.99
N CYS A 62 0.11 9.94 -18.13
CA CYS A 62 -0.11 9.93 -16.68
C CYS A 62 -0.24 11.34 -16.08
N GLN A 63 0.28 12.36 -16.76
CA GLN A 63 0.14 13.76 -16.38
C GLN A 63 -1.33 14.22 -16.17
N TYR A 64 -2.28 13.71 -16.96
CA TYR A 64 -3.70 14.10 -16.89
C TYR A 64 -4.60 13.01 -16.30
N CYS A 65 -3.97 12.03 -15.63
CA CYS A 65 -4.67 10.87 -15.12
C CYS A 65 -5.21 11.15 -13.71
N LYS A 66 -6.52 10.96 -13.53
CA LYS A 66 -7.22 10.99 -12.22
C LYS A 66 -6.59 10.06 -11.19
N TYR A 67 -5.93 9.00 -11.65
CA TYR A 67 -5.29 8.00 -10.80
C TYR A 67 -3.84 8.34 -10.44
N ARG A 68 -3.30 9.48 -10.89
CA ARG A 68 -1.97 9.93 -10.49
C ARG A 68 -2.02 10.50 -9.06
N ARG A 69 -1.07 10.11 -8.23
CA ARG A 69 -0.82 10.73 -6.93
C ARG A 69 0.61 11.23 -6.87
N THR A 70 0.78 12.46 -6.40
CA THR A 70 2.08 13.09 -6.18
C THR A 70 2.53 12.87 -4.74
N TYR A 71 3.79 12.52 -4.56
CA TYR A 71 4.41 12.31 -3.27
C TYR A 71 5.70 13.11 -3.19
N ILE A 72 6.05 13.54 -1.98
CA ILE A 72 7.27 14.30 -1.71
C ILE A 72 8.32 13.33 -1.18
N LYS A 73 9.53 13.34 -1.75
CA LYS A 73 10.66 12.63 -1.16
C LYS A 73 11.11 13.39 0.08
N ALA A 74 11.04 12.76 1.26
CA ALA A 74 11.54 13.34 2.52
C ALA A 74 13.04 13.06 2.76
N SER A 75 13.77 12.61 1.73
CA SER A 75 15.20 12.28 1.85
C SER A 75 16.04 13.49 1.52
N LEU A 76 16.78 14.00 2.50
CA LEU A 76 17.68 15.16 2.38
C LEU A 76 18.95 14.91 1.54
N ASN A 77 19.14 13.68 1.03
CA ASN A 77 20.42 13.22 0.47
C ASN A 77 20.37 12.84 -1.03
N ASP A 78 19.28 13.13 -1.74
CA ASP A 78 19.11 12.72 -3.14
C ASP A 78 18.88 13.97 -4.01
N GLU A 79 19.84 14.34 -4.86
CA GLU A 79 19.80 15.52 -5.77
C GLU A 79 18.75 15.41 -6.89
N SER A 80 17.82 14.46 -6.81
CA SER A 80 16.78 14.23 -7.81
C SER A 80 15.44 14.81 -7.35
N ASP A 81 14.65 15.28 -8.32
CA ASP A 81 13.29 15.82 -8.18
C ASP A 81 12.60 15.52 -6.84
N ASP A 82 12.26 16.59 -6.11
CA ASP A 82 11.57 16.55 -4.81
C ASP A 82 10.25 15.77 -4.84
N PHE A 83 9.71 15.55 -6.05
CA PHE A 83 8.43 14.94 -6.29
C PHE A 83 8.56 13.63 -7.07
N TYR A 84 7.82 12.61 -6.63
CA TYR A 84 7.64 11.38 -7.38
C TYR A 84 6.15 11.05 -7.52
N TYR A 85 5.79 10.47 -8.66
CA TYR A 85 4.40 10.16 -8.99
C TYR A 85 4.16 8.66 -8.93
N ARG A 86 3.00 8.27 -8.40
CA ARG A 86 2.53 6.87 -8.42
C ARG A 86 1.13 6.78 -8.99
N CYS A 87 0.85 5.67 -9.67
CA CYS A 87 -0.49 5.30 -10.06
C CYS A 87 -1.22 4.68 -8.86
N TYR A 88 -2.35 5.25 -8.45
CA TYR A 88 -3.21 4.78 -7.37
C TYR A 88 -3.68 3.34 -7.60
N LEU A 89 -4.12 3.00 -8.82
CA LEU A 89 -4.70 1.70 -9.14
C LEU A 89 -3.68 0.53 -9.15
N GLN A 90 -2.43 0.83 -9.46
CA GLN A 90 -1.38 -0.20 -9.60
C GLN A 90 -0.31 -0.09 -8.51
N ASN A 91 -0.38 0.94 -7.68
CA ASN A 91 0.61 1.29 -6.67
C ASN A 91 2.06 1.26 -7.19
N ARG A 92 2.28 1.62 -8.46
CA ARG A 92 3.61 1.66 -9.09
C ARG A 92 4.05 3.09 -9.32
N SER A 93 5.36 3.35 -9.30
CA SER A 93 5.91 4.62 -9.78
C SER A 93 5.57 4.79 -11.25
N VAL A 94 5.23 6.02 -11.64
CA VAL A 94 4.93 6.37 -13.03
C VAL A 94 5.64 7.67 -13.38
N SER A 95 6.23 7.71 -14.57
CA SER A 95 6.70 8.98 -15.16
C SER A 95 5.51 9.72 -15.77
N LEU A 96 5.58 11.06 -15.79
CA LEU A 96 4.54 11.92 -16.39
C LEU A 96 4.38 11.67 -17.89
N ASP A 97 5.48 11.29 -18.56
CA ASP A 97 5.50 11.00 -20.00
C ASP A 97 4.98 9.62 -20.36
N HIS A 98 4.81 8.73 -19.39
CA HIS A 98 4.31 7.38 -19.64
C HIS A 98 2.80 7.38 -19.87
N SER A 99 2.36 6.57 -20.81
CA SER A 99 0.95 6.28 -21.02
C SER A 99 0.42 5.28 -19.98
N CYS A 100 -0.84 5.44 -19.60
CA CYS A 100 -1.52 4.50 -18.70
C CYS A 100 -2.62 3.76 -19.45
N GLU A 101 -2.61 2.43 -19.39
CA GLU A 101 -3.71 1.59 -19.91
C GLU A 101 -5.04 1.82 -19.18
N LYS A 102 -4.98 2.24 -17.91
CA LYS A 102 -6.15 2.55 -17.08
C LYS A 102 -6.36 4.06 -16.95
N PHE A 103 -6.02 4.82 -17.99
CA PHE A 103 -6.15 6.27 -17.98
C PHE A 103 -7.62 6.68 -17.85
N GLU A 104 -7.92 7.49 -16.84
CA GLU A 104 -9.14 8.27 -16.77
C GLU A 104 -8.75 9.73 -16.66
N PHE A 105 -9.37 10.56 -17.50
CA PHE A 105 -9.11 12.00 -17.50
C PHE A 105 -9.60 12.62 -16.19
N GLU A 106 -8.77 13.47 -15.58
CA GLU A 106 -9.16 14.26 -14.41
C GLU A 106 -10.10 15.39 -14.86
N SER A 107 -11.41 15.15 -14.75
CA SER A 107 -12.44 16.04 -15.32
C SER A 107 -12.81 17.26 -14.47
N ASN A 108 -11.96 17.67 -13.53
CA ASN A 108 -12.20 18.84 -12.68
C ASN A 108 -10.95 19.73 -12.69
N LEU A 109 -10.96 20.74 -13.55
CA LEU A 109 -10.23 21.98 -13.35
C LEU A 109 -11.24 23.10 -13.17
#